data_AF-A0A3S4FXX7-F1
#
_entry.id   AF-A0A3S4FXX7-F1
#
_cell.length_a   1.000
_cell.length_b   1.000
_cell.length_c   1.000
_cell.angle_alpha   90.00
_cell.angle_beta   90.00
_cell.angle_gamma   90.00
#
_symmetry.space_group_name_H-M   'P 1'
#
loop_
_entity.id
_entity.type
_entity.pdbx_description
1 polymer ?
#
loop_
_entity_poly.entity_id
_entity_poly.type
_entity_poly.pdbx_seq_one_letter_code
_entity_poly.pdbx_strand_id
1 'polypeptide(L)'
;MQLDEELRHEVTPKNILMIGPTGVGKTEIARRLAKLANAPFIKVEATKFTEVGYVGKEVDSIIRDLTDAAVKMVRVQAIEKNRYRAEELAEERILDVLIPPAKNNWGQAEQQQEPSAARQTFRKKLREGQLDDKEIEINLAAAPMGVEIMAPPGMEEMTSQLQSMFQKPGRSETENRVS
;
A
#
# COMPACT_ATOMS: atom_id res chain seq x y z
N MET A 1 29.46 -0.43 23.24
CA MET A 1 30.60 0.21 22.51
C MET A 1 30.17 0.32 21.06
N GLN A 2 29.98 1.54 20.56
CA GLN A 2 29.73 1.78 19.13
C GLN A 2 31.10 1.98 18.46
N LEU A 3 31.31 1.32 17.32
CA LEU A 3 32.50 1.51 16.48
C LEU A 3 32.48 2.91 15.85
N ASP A 4 33.67 3.43 15.55
CA ASP A 4 33.85 4.64 14.73
C ASP A 4 33.25 4.47 13.34
N GLU A 5 32.75 5.57 12.76
CA GLU A 5 31.97 5.62 11.52
C GLU A 5 32.69 4.92 10.34
N GLU A 6 34.01 5.11 10.22
CA GLU A 6 34.83 4.53 9.16
C GLU A 6 34.93 2.99 9.26
N LEU A 7 35.03 2.46 10.48
CA LEU A 7 35.19 1.03 10.74
C LEU A 7 33.87 0.25 10.64
N ARG A 8 32.72 0.93 10.66
CA ARG A 8 31.40 0.25 10.57
C ARG A 8 31.18 -0.43 9.22
N HIS A 9 31.70 0.13 8.14
CA HIS A 9 31.55 -0.43 6.79
C HIS A 9 32.38 -1.69 6.56
N GLU A 10 33.45 -1.89 7.34
CA GLU A 10 34.32 -3.07 7.25
C GLU A 10 33.72 -4.30 7.95
N VAL A 11 32.74 -4.10 8.84
CA VAL A 11 32.09 -5.18 9.58
C VAL A 11 30.95 -5.78 8.76
N THR A 12 31.16 -6.98 8.24
CA THR A 12 30.14 -7.73 7.50
C THR A 12 29.18 -8.49 8.43
N PRO A 13 27.89 -8.64 8.03
CA PRO A 13 26.94 -9.49 8.75
C PRO A 13 27.46 -10.93 8.92
N LYS A 14 27.25 -11.51 10.10
CA LYS A 14 27.61 -12.91 10.37
C LYS A 14 26.46 -13.83 9.96
N ASN A 15 26.60 -14.47 8.79
CA ASN A 15 25.60 -15.41 8.28
C ASN A 15 25.51 -16.68 9.13
N ILE A 16 24.31 -17.28 9.20
CA ILE A 16 24.02 -18.46 10.04
C ILE A 16 23.69 -19.66 9.16
N LEU A 17 24.37 -20.78 9.39
CA LEU A 17 24.01 -22.08 8.82
C LEU A 17 23.32 -22.94 9.89
N MET A 18 22.04 -23.27 9.69
CA MET A 18 21.27 -24.13 10.60
C MET A 18 21.31 -25.59 10.14
N ILE A 19 21.79 -26.49 10.98
CA ILE A 19 21.87 -27.93 10.70
C ILE A 19 20.90 -28.68 11.62
N GLY A 20 20.08 -29.57 11.06
CA GLY A 20 19.14 -30.41 11.80
C GLY A 20 18.10 -31.07 10.89
N PRO A 21 17.32 -32.06 11.39
CA PRO A 21 16.33 -32.77 10.58
C PRO A 21 15.18 -31.86 10.13
N THR A 22 14.35 -32.32 9.20
CA THR A 22 13.13 -31.58 8.78
C THR A 22 12.16 -31.46 9.96
N GLY A 23 11.30 -30.44 9.94
CA GLY A 23 10.26 -30.27 10.97
C GLY A 23 10.70 -29.69 12.33
N VAL A 24 12.01 -29.57 12.63
CA VAL A 24 12.49 -29.02 13.92
C VAL A 24 12.38 -27.50 14.08
N GLY A 25 11.68 -26.81 13.15
CA GLY A 25 11.41 -25.38 13.28
C GLY A 25 12.48 -24.43 12.75
N LYS A 26 13.52 -24.88 12.01
CA LYS A 26 14.57 -24.01 11.43
C LYS A 26 14.00 -22.77 10.71
N THR A 27 13.01 -22.99 9.84
CA THR A 27 12.34 -21.91 9.09
C THR A 27 11.52 -20.99 10.01
N GLU A 28 10.90 -21.53 11.06
CA GLU A 28 10.13 -20.73 12.01
C GLU A 28 11.01 -19.87 12.90
N ILE A 29 12.19 -20.35 13.31
CA ILE A 29 13.18 -19.54 14.02
C ILE A 29 13.53 -18.29 13.21
N ALA A 30 13.87 -18.46 11.93
CA ALA A 30 14.21 -17.34 11.04
C ALA A 30 13.02 -16.38 10.83
N ARG A 31 11.82 -16.93 10.57
CA ARG A 31 10.59 -16.13 10.39
C ARG A 31 10.25 -15.31 11.64
N ARG A 32 10.32 -15.93 12.82
CA ARG A 32 10.01 -15.26 14.09
C ARG A 32 11.03 -14.20 14.44
N LEU A 33 12.32 -14.47 14.20
CA LEU A 33 13.38 -13.49 14.38
C LEU A 33 13.17 -12.25 13.50
N ALA A 34 12.84 -12.45 12.21
CA ALA A 34 12.56 -11.33 11.32
C ALA A 34 11.35 -10.51 11.76
N LYS A 35 10.26 -11.17 12.20
CA LYS A 35 9.09 -10.48 12.76
C LYS A 35 9.41 -9.69 14.03
N LEU A 36 10.21 -10.28 14.94
CA LEU A 36 10.62 -9.64 16.19
C LEU A 36 11.49 -8.40 15.94
N ALA A 37 12.40 -8.49 14.96
CA ALA A 37 13.26 -7.38 14.55
C ALA A 37 12.57 -6.38 13.60
N ASN A 38 11.29 -6.60 13.26
CA ASN A 38 10.56 -5.83 12.24
C ASN A 38 11.33 -5.71 10.91
N ALA A 39 11.93 -6.82 10.48
CA ALA A 39 12.77 -6.92 9.29
C ALA A 39 12.02 -7.62 8.14
N PRO A 40 12.29 -7.24 6.87
CA PRO A 40 11.74 -7.95 5.72
C PRO A 40 12.28 -9.38 5.66
N PHE A 41 11.45 -10.32 5.19
CA PHE A 41 11.76 -11.75 5.21
C PHE A 41 11.32 -12.44 3.93
N ILE A 42 12.17 -13.32 3.41
CA ILE A 42 11.89 -14.18 2.27
C ILE A 42 12.37 -15.62 2.54
N LYS A 43 11.59 -16.61 2.09
CA LYS A 43 12.00 -18.02 2.06
C LYS A 43 12.23 -18.42 0.60
N VAL A 44 13.44 -18.87 0.30
CA VAL A 44 13.81 -19.38 -1.03
C VAL A 44 14.39 -20.79 -0.90
N GLU A 45 14.13 -21.64 -1.88
CA GLU A 45 14.67 -23.01 -1.95
C GLU A 45 15.82 -23.03 -2.95
N ALA A 46 16.98 -23.54 -2.53
CA ALA A 46 18.21 -23.48 -3.32
C ALA A 46 18.11 -24.27 -4.64
N THR A 47 17.34 -25.36 -4.65
CA THR A 47 17.15 -26.22 -5.83
C THR A 47 16.48 -25.49 -7.00
N LYS A 48 15.77 -24.38 -6.74
CA LYS A 48 15.14 -23.54 -7.77
C LYS A 48 16.13 -22.89 -8.73
N PHE A 49 17.41 -22.79 -8.34
CA PHE A 49 18.47 -22.17 -9.15
C PHE A 49 19.40 -23.20 -9.79
N THR A 50 19.23 -24.48 -9.50
CA THR A 50 20.05 -25.57 -10.05
C THR A 50 19.28 -26.45 -11.05
N GLU A 51 17.96 -26.32 -11.15
CA GLU A 51 17.15 -27.04 -12.12
C GLU A 51 17.44 -26.50 -13.54
N VAL A 52 18.17 -27.32 -14.30
CA VAL A 52 18.55 -27.08 -15.69
C VAL A 52 17.27 -26.95 -16.53
N GLY A 53 16.90 -25.73 -16.93
CA GLY A 53 15.91 -25.54 -18.00
C GLY A 53 14.92 -24.38 -17.90
N TYR A 54 14.90 -23.59 -16.81
CA TYR A 54 14.05 -22.38 -16.79
C TYR A 54 14.89 -21.12 -16.91
N VAL A 55 14.79 -20.46 -18.07
CA VAL A 55 15.44 -19.17 -18.41
C VAL A 55 14.93 -17.99 -17.53
N GLY A 56 14.15 -18.24 -16.48
CA GLY A 56 13.29 -17.22 -15.86
C GLY A 56 13.58 -16.80 -14.42
N LYS A 57 14.45 -17.45 -13.64
CA LYS A 57 14.71 -17.03 -12.24
C LYS A 57 16.20 -16.97 -11.92
N GLU A 58 16.76 -15.78 -12.10
CA GLU A 58 18.12 -15.41 -11.69
C GLU A 58 18.23 -15.35 -10.16
N VAL A 59 19.43 -15.58 -9.61
CA VAL A 59 19.70 -15.44 -8.15
C VAL A 59 19.34 -14.05 -7.63
N ASP A 60 19.42 -13.03 -8.49
CA ASP A 60 19.04 -11.64 -8.19
C ASP A 60 17.55 -11.49 -7.88
N SER A 61 16.69 -12.44 -8.29
CA SER A 61 15.27 -12.43 -7.93
C SER A 61 15.05 -12.51 -6.42
N ILE A 62 15.98 -13.11 -5.66
CA ILE A 62 15.91 -13.19 -4.19
C ILE A 62 15.88 -11.78 -3.59
N ILE A 63 16.71 -10.87 -4.12
CA ILE A 63 16.81 -9.50 -3.62
C ILE A 63 15.62 -8.66 -4.08
N ARG A 64 15.13 -8.87 -5.31
CA ARG A 64 13.89 -8.23 -5.81
C ARG A 64 12.69 -8.58 -4.93
N ASP A 65 12.44 -9.87 -4.73
CA ASP A 65 11.34 -10.36 -3.89
C ASP A 65 11.46 -9.86 -2.42
N LEU A 66 12.68 -9.81 -1.87
CA LEU A 66 12.91 -9.26 -0.53
C LEU A 66 12.61 -7.76 -0.46
N THR A 67 12.94 -7.02 -1.51
CA THR A 67 12.67 -5.57 -1.62
C THR A 67 11.17 -5.32 -1.70
N ASP A 68 10.43 -6.09 -2.50
CA ASP A 68 8.97 -5.99 -2.58
C ASP A 68 8.29 -6.30 -1.24
N ALA A 69 8.79 -7.31 -0.51
CA ALA A 69 8.34 -7.61 0.83
C ALA A 69 8.59 -6.43 1.80
N ALA A 70 9.74 -5.76 1.69
CA ALA A 70 10.06 -4.58 2.48
C ALA A 70 9.13 -3.39 2.15
N VAL A 71 8.89 -3.11 0.87
CA VAL A 71 7.98 -2.05 0.41
C VAL A 71 6.58 -2.30 0.94
N LYS A 72 6.07 -3.54 0.83
CA LYS A 72 4.77 -3.92 1.39
C LYS A 72 4.72 -3.71 2.90
N MET A 73 5.75 -4.13 3.63
CA MET A 73 5.83 -3.96 5.08
C MET A 73 5.75 -2.48 5.49
N VAL A 74 6.56 -1.61 4.87
CA VAL A 74 6.56 -0.17 5.15
C VAL A 74 5.24 0.48 4.74
N ARG A 75 4.65 0.07 3.62
CA ARG A 75 3.34 0.57 3.17
C ARG A 75 2.25 0.29 4.21
N VAL A 76 2.18 -0.94 4.74
CA VAL A 76 1.20 -1.29 5.77
C VAL A 76 1.42 -0.48 7.05
N GLN A 77 2.67 -0.33 7.49
CA GLN A 77 3.00 0.52 8.65
C GLN A 77 2.58 1.98 8.44
N ALA A 78 2.80 2.52 7.24
CA ALA A 78 2.38 3.87 6.89
C ALA A 78 0.85 4.02 6.85
N ILE A 79 0.14 3.01 6.33
CA ILE A 79 -1.32 2.98 6.33
C ILE A 79 -1.85 3.00 7.77
N GLU A 80 -1.38 2.12 8.65
CA GLU A 80 -1.80 2.09 10.05
C GLU A 80 -1.49 3.41 10.77
N LYS A 81 -0.30 3.98 10.55
CA LYS A 81 0.07 5.29 11.12
C LYS A 81 -0.84 6.43 10.66
N ASN A 82 -1.29 6.38 9.42
CA ASN A 82 -2.11 7.43 8.81
C ASN A 82 -3.61 7.12 8.86
N ARG A 83 -4.01 5.97 9.43
CA ARG A 83 -5.39 5.47 9.40
C ARG A 83 -6.38 6.48 9.94
N TYR A 84 -6.16 6.99 11.15
CA TYR A 84 -7.05 7.98 11.76
C TYR A 84 -7.22 9.24 10.91
N ARG A 85 -6.13 9.77 10.38
CA ARG A 85 -6.17 10.97 9.53
C ARG A 85 -6.86 10.69 8.20
N ALA A 86 -6.66 9.51 7.62
CA ALA A 86 -7.32 9.12 6.38
C ALA A 86 -8.82 8.92 6.60
N GLU A 87 -9.23 8.28 7.69
CA GLU A 87 -10.63 8.13 8.10
C GLU A 87 -11.28 9.50 8.33
N GLU A 88 -10.63 10.41 9.06
CA GLU A 88 -11.13 11.77 9.30
C GLU A 88 -11.34 12.56 8.00
N LEU A 89 -10.37 12.51 7.08
CA LEU A 89 -10.49 13.20 5.78
C LEU A 89 -11.55 12.57 4.89
N ALA A 90 -11.74 11.25 4.96
CA ALA A 90 -12.80 10.56 4.24
C ALA A 90 -14.19 10.95 4.80
N GLU A 91 -14.34 10.99 6.13
CA GLU A 91 -15.55 11.50 6.79
C GLU A 91 -15.88 12.93 6.36
N GLU A 92 -14.89 13.83 6.38
CA GLU A 92 -15.11 15.23 5.99
C GLU A 92 -15.59 15.36 4.54
N ARG A 93 -15.03 14.55 3.61
CA ARG A 93 -15.47 14.53 2.21
C ARG A 93 -16.91 14.04 2.05
N ILE A 94 -17.32 13.06 2.85
CA ILE A 94 -18.72 12.59 2.88
C ILE A 94 -19.63 13.69 3.44
N LEU A 95 -19.20 14.34 4.52
CA LEU A 95 -19.96 15.43 5.15
C LEU A 95 -20.12 16.64 4.22
N ASP A 96 -19.15 16.93 3.36
CA ASP A 96 -19.26 17.99 2.35
C ASP A 96 -20.35 17.73 1.31
N VAL A 97 -20.62 16.46 0.99
CA VAL A 97 -21.73 16.08 0.11
C VAL A 97 -23.06 16.14 0.85
N LEU A 98 -23.11 15.67 2.10
CA LEU A 98 -24.33 15.65 2.90
C LEU A 98 -24.77 17.05 3.38
N ILE A 99 -23.81 17.91 3.72
CA ILE A 99 -24.02 19.25 4.25
C ILE A 99 -23.06 20.20 3.53
N PRO A 100 -23.39 20.63 2.30
CA PRO A 100 -22.53 21.53 1.56
C PRO A 100 -22.34 22.84 2.34
N PRO A 101 -21.10 23.38 2.36
CA PRO A 101 -20.84 24.65 3.02
C PRO A 101 -21.69 25.76 2.37
N ALA A 102 -22.08 26.75 3.17
CA ALA A 102 -22.77 27.93 2.68
C ALA A 102 -21.95 28.55 1.53
N LYS A 103 -22.61 28.88 0.41
CA LYS A 103 -21.96 29.57 -0.70
C LYS A 103 -22.19 31.06 -0.55
N ASN A 104 -21.14 31.86 -0.74
CA ASN A 104 -21.27 33.32 -0.79
C ASN A 104 -22.00 33.73 -2.08
N ASN A 105 -22.36 35.02 -2.20
CA ASN A 105 -23.08 35.56 -3.36
C ASN A 105 -22.39 35.33 -4.73
N TRP A 106 -21.10 34.96 -4.74
CA TRP A 106 -20.35 34.61 -5.95
C TRP A 106 -20.27 33.10 -6.22
N GLY A 107 -21.05 32.29 -5.49
CA GLY A 107 -21.12 30.85 -5.67
C GLY A 107 -19.89 30.09 -5.15
N GLN A 108 -18.97 30.76 -4.45
CA GLN A 108 -17.81 30.14 -3.82
C GLN A 108 -18.19 29.63 -2.43
N ALA A 109 -17.65 28.49 -2.02
CA ALA A 109 -17.84 27.98 -0.67
C ALA A 109 -17.28 28.99 0.34
N GLU A 110 -18.10 29.46 1.28
CA GLU A 110 -17.64 30.22 2.44
C GLU A 110 -16.85 29.27 3.33
N GLN A 111 -15.58 29.61 3.57
CA GLN A 111 -14.79 28.97 4.61
C GLN A 111 -15.33 29.42 5.97
N GLN A 112 -16.34 28.73 6.49
CA GLN A 112 -16.71 28.85 7.90
C GLN A 112 -15.58 28.23 8.73
N GLN A 113 -14.98 29.02 9.63
CA GLN A 113 -13.87 28.59 10.49
C GLN A 113 -14.27 27.54 11.54
N GLU A 114 -15.56 27.37 11.80
CA GLU A 114 -16.11 26.48 12.84
C GLU A 114 -17.13 25.50 12.23
N PRO A 115 -17.06 24.20 12.55
CA PRO A 115 -18.02 23.22 12.09
C PRO A 115 -19.40 23.54 12.67
N SER A 116 -20.41 23.70 11.80
CA SER A 116 -21.79 23.94 12.23
C SER A 116 -22.30 22.82 13.15
N ALA A 117 -23.23 23.12 14.05
CA ALA A 117 -23.86 22.11 14.92
C ALA A 117 -24.48 20.95 14.11
N ALA A 118 -24.99 21.24 12.90
CA ALA A 118 -25.45 20.23 11.96
C ALA A 118 -24.32 19.28 11.54
N ARG A 119 -23.12 19.81 11.21
CA ARG A 119 -21.96 18.98 10.82
C ARG A 119 -21.51 18.04 11.94
N GLN A 120 -21.51 18.50 13.18
CA GLN A 120 -21.16 17.65 14.34
C GLN A 120 -22.19 16.53 14.57
N THR A 121 -23.49 16.82 14.45
CA THR A 121 -24.54 15.79 14.62
C THR A 121 -24.49 14.74 13.51
N PHE A 122 -24.27 15.13 12.26
CA PHE A 122 -24.14 14.18 11.14
C PHE A 122 -22.86 13.36 11.23
N ARG A 123 -21.74 13.94 11.69
CA ARG A 123 -20.51 13.18 11.96
C ARG A 123 -20.76 12.06 12.97
N LYS A 124 -21.50 12.35 14.04
CA LYS A 124 -21.88 11.33 15.03
C LYS A 124 -22.75 10.23 14.40
N LYS A 125 -23.77 10.60 13.61
CA LYS A 125 -24.64 9.64 12.92
C LYS A 125 -23.89 8.75 11.93
N LEU A 126 -22.89 9.31 11.22
CA LEU A 126 -22.02 8.56 10.30
C LEU A 126 -21.19 7.51 11.06
N ARG A 127 -20.58 7.89 12.19
CA ARG A 127 -19.81 6.96 13.03
C ARG A 127 -20.67 5.88 13.69
N GLU A 128 -21.95 6.17 13.93
CA GLU A 128 -22.91 5.23 14.49
C GLU A 128 -23.55 4.32 13.41
N GLY A 129 -23.14 4.44 12.13
CA GLY A 129 -23.65 3.61 11.03
C GLY A 129 -25.09 3.90 10.63
N GLN A 130 -25.67 5.03 11.05
CA GLN A 130 -27.08 5.36 10.79
C GLN A 130 -27.34 5.88 9.38
N LEU A 131 -26.30 6.08 8.59
CA LEU A 131 -26.35 6.67 7.25
C LEU A 131 -25.83 5.72 6.16
N ASP A 132 -25.48 4.49 6.53
CA ASP A 132 -24.80 3.53 5.64
C ASP A 132 -25.71 3.06 4.49
N ASP A 133 -27.02 3.04 4.69
CA ASP A 133 -28.01 2.65 3.67
C ASP A 133 -28.42 3.80 2.73
N LYS A 134 -27.81 4.98 2.86
CA LYS A 134 -28.18 6.16 2.06
C LYS A 134 -27.24 6.33 0.88
N GLU A 135 -27.83 6.35 -0.31
CA GLU A 135 -27.09 6.64 -1.54
C GLU A 135 -26.59 8.09 -1.57
N ILE A 136 -25.30 8.26 -1.79
CA ILE A 136 -24.67 9.57 -2.01
C ILE A 136 -23.85 9.56 -3.29
N GLU A 137 -23.78 10.72 -3.94
CA GLU A 137 -22.94 10.92 -5.13
C GLU A 137 -21.62 11.54 -4.71
N ILE A 138 -20.53 10.78 -4.86
CA ILE A 138 -19.17 11.25 -4.58
C ILE A 138 -18.32 11.20 -5.84
N ASN A 139 -17.61 12.29 -6.05
CA ASN A 139 -16.57 12.39 -7.07
C ASN A 139 -15.39 11.52 -6.63
N LEU A 140 -15.09 10.44 -7.33
CA LEU A 140 -13.91 9.61 -7.06
C LEU A 140 -12.92 9.71 -8.23
N ALA A 141 -11.65 9.51 -7.95
CA ALA A 141 -10.66 9.36 -9.01
C ALA A 141 -10.91 8.02 -9.70
N ALA A 142 -11.36 8.05 -10.95
CA ALA A 142 -11.46 6.84 -11.76
C ALA A 142 -10.06 6.46 -12.27
N ALA A 143 -9.74 5.18 -12.23
CA ALA A 143 -8.64 4.67 -13.05
C ALA A 143 -9.16 4.66 -14.49
N PRO A 144 -8.54 5.38 -15.44
CA PRO A 144 -8.98 5.33 -16.82
C PRO A 144 -8.95 3.88 -17.29
N MET A 145 -10.00 3.45 -17.99
CA MET A 145 -10.13 2.13 -18.61
C MET A 145 -8.81 1.76 -19.30
N GLY A 146 -8.09 0.80 -18.70
CA GLY A 146 -6.81 0.35 -19.22
C GLY A 146 -7.02 -0.37 -20.55
N VAL A 147 -6.24 -0.01 -21.56
CA VAL A 147 -6.14 -0.83 -22.78
C VAL A 147 -5.59 -2.20 -22.37
N GLU A 148 -6.38 -3.25 -22.54
CA GLU A 148 -5.91 -4.63 -22.38
C GLU A 148 -4.99 -4.96 -23.56
N ILE A 149 -3.69 -4.98 -23.29
CA ILE A 149 -2.67 -5.38 -24.27
C ILE A 149 -2.54 -6.91 -24.18
N MET A 150 -3.06 -7.62 -25.16
CA MET A 150 -2.84 -9.07 -25.28
C MET A 150 -1.36 -9.31 -25.63
N ALA A 151 -0.61 -9.91 -24.69
CA ALA A 151 0.81 -10.20 -24.87
C ALA A 151 1.09 -11.71 -24.95
N PRO A 152 2.12 -12.12 -25.71
CA PRO A 152 2.60 -13.50 -25.73
C PRO A 152 3.10 -13.96 -24.33
N PRO A 153 3.05 -15.28 -24.04
CA PRO A 153 3.56 -15.82 -22.78
C PRO A 153 5.04 -15.46 -22.59
N GLY A 154 5.37 -14.94 -21.40
CA GLY A 154 6.71 -14.45 -21.03
C GLY A 154 6.88 -12.93 -21.02
N MET A 155 5.88 -12.17 -21.47
CA MET A 155 5.89 -10.68 -21.47
C MET A 155 4.90 -10.05 -20.47
N GLU A 156 4.28 -10.87 -19.60
CA GLU A 156 3.23 -10.45 -18.66
C GLU A 156 3.70 -9.40 -17.63
N GLU A 157 4.93 -9.53 -17.14
CA GLU A 157 5.49 -8.58 -16.18
C GLU A 157 5.75 -7.22 -16.84
N MET A 158 6.27 -7.23 -18.07
CA MET A 158 6.53 -6.02 -18.86
C MET A 158 5.23 -5.31 -19.26
N THR A 159 4.18 -6.04 -19.63
CA THR A 159 2.87 -5.41 -19.92
C THR A 159 2.24 -4.81 -18.67
N SER A 160 2.33 -5.46 -17.51
CA SER A 160 1.81 -4.91 -16.26
C SER A 160 2.54 -3.62 -15.85
N GLN A 161 3.86 -3.57 -16.07
CA GLN A 161 4.67 -2.38 -15.83
C GLN A 161 4.34 -1.26 -16.82
N LEU A 162 4.19 -1.56 -18.11
CA LEU A 162 3.78 -0.58 -19.13
C LEU A 162 2.39 -0.02 -18.83
N GLN A 163 1.41 -0.86 -18.48
CA GLN A 163 0.09 -0.41 -18.07
C GLN A 163 0.16 0.54 -16.86
N SER A 164 0.98 0.23 -15.85
CA SER A 164 1.18 1.09 -14.68
C SER A 164 1.83 2.45 -15.01
N MET A 165 2.67 2.48 -16.05
CA MET A 165 3.26 3.73 -16.57
C MET A 165 2.25 4.54 -17.40
N PHE A 166 1.42 3.88 -18.22
CA PHE A 166 0.35 4.54 -19.00
C PHE A 166 -0.78 5.09 -18.12
N GLN A 167 -1.05 4.47 -16.96
CA GLN A 167 -1.94 5.04 -15.94
C GLN A 167 -1.36 6.31 -15.27
N LYS A 168 -0.08 6.60 -15.47
CA LYS A 168 0.62 7.83 -15.04
C LYS A 168 1.13 8.59 -16.28
N PRO A 169 0.27 9.12 -17.15
CA PRO A 169 0.01 10.57 -17.06
C PRO A 169 -1.33 11.06 -17.65
N GLY A 170 -1.89 12.11 -17.02
CA GLY A 170 -2.84 13.02 -17.66
C GLY A 170 -4.27 12.97 -17.12
N ARG A 171 -4.58 13.90 -16.20
CA ARG A 171 -5.92 14.35 -15.80
C ARG A 171 -6.87 13.24 -15.35
N SER A 172 -7.00 13.10 -14.03
CA SER A 172 -8.09 12.34 -13.41
C SER A 172 -9.44 12.90 -13.87
N GLU A 173 -10.09 12.25 -14.82
CA GLU A 173 -11.52 12.42 -15.04
C GLU A 173 -12.22 11.88 -13.78
N THR A 174 -12.88 12.79 -13.06
CA THR A 174 -13.75 12.44 -11.94
C THR A 174 -15.00 11.80 -12.50
N GLU A 175 -15.22 10.52 -12.20
CA GLU A 175 -16.52 9.89 -12.44
C GLU A 175 -17.39 10.06 -11.19
N ASN A 176 -18.64 10.47 -11.41
CA ASN A 176 -19.67 10.45 -10.39
C ASN A 176 -20.03 8.99 -10.11
N ARG A 177 -19.84 8.54 -8.87
CA ARG A 177 -20.32 7.22 -8.43
C ARG A 177 -21.36 7.40 -7.34
N VAL A 178 -22.50 6.74 -7.53
CA VAL A 178 -23.51 6.51 -6.50
C VAL A 178 -23.04 5.32 -5.68
N SER A 179 -22.91 5.49 -4.37
CA SER A 179 -22.62 4.41 -3.41
C SER A 179 -23.57 4.51 -2.24
#